data_AF-A0A2G6IE15-F1
#
_entry.id   AF-A0A2G6IE15-F1
#
_cell.length_a   1.000
_cell.length_b   1.000
_cell.length_c   1.000
_cell.angle_alpha   90.00
_cell.angle_beta   90.00
_cell.angle_gamma   90.00
#
_symmetry.space_group_name_H-M   'P 1'
#
loop_
_entity.id
_entity.type
_entity.pdbx_description
1 polymer ?
#
loop_
_entity_poly.entity_id
_entity_poly.type
_entity_poly.pdbx_seq_one_letter_code
_entity_poly.pdbx_strand_id
1 'polypeptide(L)'
;MVRAPTKTCPNLFRLLNDAEHSLLSAFFQSRSFGRLDWLENYQFEPDDDEGLASAASMLHQENKDRLGPLEAEASRIVTLTSDRGQFVLEGLARTKLEPERCRTLMNQRDQLARSLWAYT
;
A
#
# COMPACT_ATOMS: atom_id res chain seq x y z
N MET A 1 -13.96 -23.33 -5.15
CA MET A 1 -12.93 -22.67 -5.98
C MET A 1 -12.42 -21.45 -5.23
N VAL A 2 -11.19 -21.51 -4.72
CA VAL A 2 -10.51 -20.33 -4.16
C VAL A 2 -10.27 -19.38 -5.34
N ARG A 3 -10.94 -18.23 -5.36
CA ARG A 3 -10.74 -17.24 -6.42
C ARG A 3 -9.36 -16.62 -6.23
N ALA A 4 -8.62 -16.45 -7.33
CA ALA A 4 -7.29 -15.83 -7.27
C ALA A 4 -7.38 -14.42 -6.64
N PRO A 5 -6.44 -14.02 -5.78
CA PRO A 5 -6.50 -12.73 -5.08
C PRO A 5 -6.55 -11.52 -6.03
N THR A 6 -5.90 -11.65 -7.18
CA THR A 6 -5.97 -10.69 -8.30
C THR A 6 -7.38 -10.43 -8.82
N LYS A 7 -8.35 -11.31 -8.53
CA LYS A 7 -9.77 -11.16 -8.90
C LYS A 7 -10.66 -10.73 -7.73
N THR A 8 -10.22 -10.87 -6.49
CA THR A 8 -11.03 -10.53 -5.30
C THR A 8 -10.59 -9.25 -4.62
N CYS A 9 -9.29 -9.00 -4.57
CA CYS A 9 -8.64 -7.84 -3.94
C CYS A 9 -7.54 -7.28 -4.87
N PRO A 10 -7.90 -6.78 -6.07
CA PRO A 10 -6.94 -6.36 -7.09
C PRO A 10 -6.07 -5.17 -6.66
N ASN A 11 -6.60 -4.20 -5.91
CA ASN A 11 -5.84 -3.02 -5.52
C ASN A 11 -4.87 -3.35 -4.37
N LEU A 12 -5.31 -4.16 -3.41
CA LEU A 12 -4.45 -4.64 -2.33
C LEU A 12 -3.34 -5.55 -2.85
N PHE A 13 -3.66 -6.44 -3.79
CA PHE A 13 -2.64 -7.24 -4.48
C PHE A 13 -1.60 -6.34 -5.15
N ARG A 14 -2.04 -5.29 -5.86
CA ARG A 14 -1.13 -4.36 -6.51
C ARG A 14 -0.24 -3.63 -5.52
N LEU A 15 -0.80 -3.13 -4.41
CA LEU A 15 -0.02 -2.50 -3.36
C LEU A 15 1.08 -3.43 -2.82
N LEU A 16 0.72 -4.66 -2.47
CA LEU A 16 1.67 -5.63 -1.92
C LEU A 16 2.82 -6.00 -2.86
N ASN A 17 2.64 -5.87 -4.18
CA ASN A 17 3.68 -6.18 -5.16
C ASN A 17 4.50 -4.96 -5.60
N ASP A 18 3.89 -3.77 -5.61
CA ASP A 18 4.48 -2.59 -6.25
C ASP A 18 4.95 -1.51 -5.24
N ALA A 19 4.46 -1.54 -3.99
CA ALA A 19 4.78 -0.52 -2.99
C ALA A 19 6.05 -0.83 -2.21
N GLU A 20 6.72 0.22 -1.70
CA GLU A 20 7.89 0.09 -0.84
C GLU A 20 7.53 -0.57 0.51
N HIS A 21 8.41 -1.39 1.07
CA HIS A 21 8.16 -2.15 2.31
C HIS A 21 7.79 -1.24 3.49
N SER A 22 8.49 -0.10 3.61
CA SER A 22 8.22 0.92 4.63
C SER A 22 6.81 1.51 4.55
N LEU A 23 6.29 1.68 3.33
CA LEU A 23 4.96 2.22 3.09
C LEU A 23 3.88 1.16 3.32
N LEU A 24 4.15 -0.09 2.97
CA LEU A 24 3.26 -1.21 3.26
C LEU A 24 3.12 -1.42 4.76
N SER A 25 4.23 -1.41 5.50
CA SER A 25 4.25 -1.46 6.96
C SER A 25 3.37 -0.34 7.56
N ALA A 26 3.57 0.91 7.13
CA ALA A 26 2.75 2.05 7.58
C ALA A 26 1.26 1.91 7.22
N PHE A 27 0.95 1.38 6.03
CA PHE A 27 -0.42 1.09 5.61
C PHE A 27 -1.10 0.12 6.58
N PHE A 28 -0.45 -1.01 6.91
CA PHE A 28 -0.99 -2.01 7.84
C PHE A 28 -1.15 -1.51 9.28
N GLN A 29 -0.33 -0.53 9.69
CA GLN A 29 -0.41 0.12 10.99
C GLN A 29 -1.37 1.33 11.02
N SER A 30 -2.05 1.63 9.91
CA SER A 30 -2.95 2.78 9.81
C SER A 30 -4.10 2.70 10.81
N ARG A 31 -4.45 3.84 11.41
CA ARG A 31 -5.59 3.97 12.33
C ARG A 31 -6.92 3.56 11.70
N SER A 32 -7.04 3.65 10.36
CA SER A 32 -8.20 3.17 9.61
C SER A 32 -8.48 1.68 9.86
N PHE A 33 -7.47 0.92 10.25
CA PHE A 33 -7.55 -0.52 10.53
C PHE A 33 -7.51 -0.86 12.01
N GLY A 34 -7.54 0.12 12.93
CA GLY A 34 -7.45 -0.13 14.37
C GLY A 34 -8.60 -0.93 15.00
N ARG A 35 -9.57 -1.41 14.21
CA ARG A 35 -10.62 -2.35 14.63
C ARG A 35 -10.44 -3.76 14.05
N LEU A 36 -9.36 -3.98 13.31
CA LEU A 36 -9.04 -5.23 12.64
C LEU A 36 -7.95 -5.95 13.45
N ASP A 37 -8.31 -6.46 14.63
CA ASP A 37 -7.36 -7.11 15.55
C ASP A 37 -6.61 -8.29 14.88
N TRP A 38 -7.24 -8.93 13.88
CA TRP A 38 -6.62 -10.01 13.11
C TRP A 38 -5.45 -9.54 12.24
N LEU A 39 -5.41 -8.25 11.87
CA LEU A 39 -4.37 -7.65 11.02
C LEU A 39 -3.02 -7.56 11.73
N GLU A 40 -3.00 -7.55 13.07
CA GLU A 40 -1.78 -7.53 13.87
C GLU A 40 -0.84 -8.69 13.54
N ASN A 41 -1.38 -9.84 13.13
CA ASN A 41 -0.57 -11.01 12.73
C ASN A 41 0.16 -10.83 11.39
N TYR A 42 -0.20 -9.79 10.63
CA TYR A 42 0.35 -9.47 9.31
C TYR A 42 1.06 -8.12 9.29
N GLN A 43 1.18 -7.44 10.44
CA GLN A 43 2.02 -6.26 10.58
C GLN A 43 3.50 -6.69 10.64
N PHE A 44 4.35 -5.88 10.02
CA PHE A 44 5.77 -6.12 9.93
C PHE A 44 6.55 -4.81 9.96
N GLU A 45 7.84 -4.89 10.28
CA GLU A 45 8.75 -3.75 10.22
C GLU A 45 9.27 -3.55 8.79
N PRO A 46 9.60 -2.31 8.38
CA PRO A 46 10.06 -2.01 7.02
C PRO A 46 11.23 -2.86 6.49
N ASP A 47 12.09 -3.33 7.38
CA ASP A 47 13.29 -4.13 7.07
C ASP A 47 13.06 -5.64 7.27
N ASP A 48 11.81 -6.07 7.47
CA ASP A 48 11.42 -7.47 7.69
C ASP A 48 10.81 -8.09 6.42
N ASP A 49 11.67 -8.74 5.62
CA ASP A 49 11.29 -9.44 4.39
C ASP A 49 10.39 -10.66 4.65
N GLU A 50 10.56 -11.34 5.80
CA GLU A 50 9.72 -12.48 6.19
C GLU A 50 8.30 -12.00 6.56
N GLY A 51 8.22 -10.89 7.27
CA GLY A 51 6.97 -10.20 7.59
C GLY A 51 6.21 -9.76 6.34
N LEU A 52 6.90 -9.22 5.33
CA LEU A 52 6.26 -8.90 4.04
C LEU A 52 5.73 -10.16 3.33
N ALA A 53 6.50 -11.24 3.30
CA ALA A 53 6.06 -12.50 2.71
C ALA A 53 4.82 -13.06 3.43
N SER A 54 4.78 -12.94 4.76
CA SER A 54 3.60 -13.26 5.57
C SER A 54 2.41 -12.38 5.21
N ALA A 55 2.58 -11.07 5.12
CA ALA A 55 1.53 -10.13 4.73
C ALA A 55 1.01 -10.39 3.30
N ALA A 56 1.87 -10.78 2.37
CA ALA A 56 1.47 -11.18 1.03
C ALA A 56 0.65 -12.49 1.04
N SER A 57 1.01 -13.43 1.92
CA SER A 57 0.30 -14.71 2.06
C SER A 57 -1.14 -14.55 2.57
N MET A 58 -1.43 -13.46 3.31
CA MET A 58 -2.77 -13.06 3.77
C MET A 58 -3.80 -13.07 2.64
N LEU A 59 -3.42 -12.65 1.43
CA LEU A 59 -4.29 -12.61 0.26
C LEU A 59 -4.86 -13.98 -0.12
N HIS A 60 -4.15 -15.06 0.24
CA HIS A 60 -4.56 -16.44 -0.02
C HIS A 60 -5.21 -17.12 1.20
N GLN A 61 -4.87 -16.66 2.41
CA GLN A 61 -5.32 -17.26 3.67
C GLN A 61 -6.65 -16.67 4.13
N GLU A 62 -6.84 -15.36 3.96
CA GLU A 62 -8.00 -14.64 4.48
C GLU A 62 -9.14 -14.58 3.47
N ASN A 63 -10.37 -14.47 3.99
CA ASN A 63 -11.55 -14.37 3.15
C ASN A 63 -11.75 -12.94 2.63
N LYS A 64 -12.54 -12.81 1.56
CA LYS A 64 -12.80 -11.52 0.92
C LYS A 64 -13.43 -10.50 1.88
N ASP A 65 -14.27 -10.94 2.81
CA ASP A 65 -14.97 -10.05 3.73
C ASP A 65 -14.01 -9.40 4.73
N ARG A 66 -13.01 -10.16 5.23
CA ARG A 66 -11.93 -9.64 6.07
C ARG A 66 -10.98 -8.73 5.29
N LEU A 67 -10.67 -9.07 4.04
CA LEU A 67 -9.82 -8.24 3.17
C LEU A 67 -10.54 -6.99 2.63
N GLY A 68 -11.87 -6.93 2.74
CA GLY A 68 -12.69 -5.85 2.17
C GLY A 68 -12.28 -4.44 2.60
N PRO A 69 -12.07 -4.17 3.90
CA PRO A 69 -11.57 -2.88 4.37
C PRO A 69 -10.20 -2.49 3.79
N LEU A 70 -9.26 -3.44 3.71
CA LEU A 70 -7.92 -3.22 3.15
C LEU A 70 -8.01 -2.93 1.64
N GLU A 71 -8.81 -3.70 0.91
CA GLU A 71 -9.06 -3.48 -0.52
C GLU A 71 -9.75 -2.13 -0.77
N ALA A 72 -10.70 -1.73 0.08
CA ALA A 72 -11.38 -0.44 -0.06
C ALA A 72 -10.43 0.74 0.20
N GLU A 73 -9.52 0.61 1.17
CA GLU A 73 -8.47 1.59 1.42
C GLU A 73 -7.48 1.65 0.26
N ALA A 74 -7.01 0.48 -0.20
CA ALA A 74 -6.11 0.34 -1.33
C ALA A 74 -6.71 0.97 -2.59
N SER A 75 -7.98 0.69 -2.88
CA SER A 75 -8.71 1.30 -3.98
C SER A 75 -8.79 2.82 -3.83
N ARG A 76 -9.02 3.34 -2.62
CA ARG A 76 -9.08 4.79 -2.40
C ARG A 76 -7.73 5.45 -2.67
N ILE A 77 -6.64 4.83 -2.23
CA ILE A 77 -5.28 5.29 -2.52
C ILE A 77 -5.07 5.28 -4.04
N VAL A 78 -5.39 4.19 -4.73
CA VAL A 78 -5.27 4.09 -6.20
C VAL A 78 -6.10 5.16 -6.92
N THR A 79 -7.32 5.46 -6.47
CA THR A 79 -8.17 6.50 -7.08
C THR A 79 -7.64 7.90 -6.81
N LEU A 80 -7.26 8.21 -5.57
CA LEU A 80 -6.67 9.51 -5.22
C LEU A 80 -5.42 9.78 -6.04
N THR A 81 -4.65 8.74 -6.31
CA THR A 81 -3.40 8.85 -7.03
C THR A 81 -3.55 8.83 -8.56
N SER A 82 -4.58 8.18 -9.08
CA SER A 82 -4.98 8.26 -10.50
C SER A 82 -5.36 9.68 -10.90
N ASP A 83 -6.26 10.32 -10.14
CA ASP A 83 -6.85 11.61 -10.52
C ASP A 83 -6.14 12.81 -9.89
N ARG A 84 -5.49 12.64 -8.72
CA ARG A 84 -4.73 13.70 -8.03
C ARG A 84 -3.22 13.45 -8.01
N GLY A 85 -2.71 12.39 -8.64
CA GLY A 85 -1.26 12.14 -8.77
C GLY A 85 -0.51 13.25 -9.51
N GLN A 86 -1.20 14.07 -10.30
CA GLN A 86 -0.65 15.31 -10.84
C GLN A 86 -0.34 16.37 -9.76
N PHE A 87 -1.08 16.37 -8.64
CA PHE A 87 -0.93 17.33 -7.54
C PHE A 87 -0.09 16.82 -6.36
N VAL A 88 0.16 15.51 -6.26
CA VAL A 88 1.08 14.93 -5.24
C VAL A 88 2.52 15.41 -5.46
N LEU A 89 2.93 15.60 -6.72
CA LEU A 89 4.22 16.22 -7.06
C LEU A 89 4.26 17.71 -6.69
N GLU A 90 3.14 18.42 -6.78
CA GLU A 90 3.06 19.83 -6.38
C GLU A 90 3.10 20.01 -4.84
N GLY A 91 2.53 19.06 -4.09
CA GLY A 91 2.64 19.00 -2.63
C GLY A 91 4.05 18.66 -2.14
N LEU A 92 4.75 17.77 -2.84
CA LEU A 92 6.18 17.48 -2.65
C LEU A 92 7.09 18.67 -2.97
N ALA A 93 6.72 19.52 -3.94
CA ALA A 93 7.45 20.76 -4.22
C ALA A 93 7.29 21.80 -3.10
N ARG A 94 6.21 21.72 -2.31
CA ARG A 94 5.91 22.66 -1.21
C ARG A 94 6.37 22.18 0.17
N THR A 95 6.63 20.88 0.33
CA THR A 95 7.19 20.29 1.57
C THR A 95 8.34 19.37 1.19
N LYS A 96 9.56 19.81 1.51
CA LYS A 96 10.83 19.26 1.02
C LYS A 96 10.96 17.77 1.35
N LEU A 97 10.74 16.91 0.35
CA LEU A 97 11.33 15.57 0.36
C LEU A 97 12.83 15.72 0.08
N GLU A 98 13.65 14.89 0.72
CA GLU A 98 15.07 14.85 0.41
C GLU A 98 15.29 14.56 -1.08
N PRO A 99 16.17 15.31 -1.79
CA PRO A 99 16.32 15.22 -3.24
C PRO A 99 16.59 13.80 -3.76
N GLU A 100 17.34 13.00 -3.01
CA GLU A 100 17.66 11.61 -3.39
C GLU A 100 16.44 10.67 -3.27
N ARG A 101 15.57 10.92 -2.28
CA ARG A 101 14.31 10.20 -2.13
C ARG A 101 13.39 10.53 -3.31
N CYS A 102 13.28 11.82 -3.65
CA CYS A 102 12.47 12.29 -4.78
C CYS A 102 12.93 11.68 -6.12
N ARG A 103 14.24 11.56 -6.35
CA ARG A 103 14.79 10.90 -7.56
C ARG A 103 14.49 9.41 -7.61
N THR A 104 14.69 8.71 -6.48
CA THR A 104 14.42 7.27 -6.38
C THR A 104 12.98 6.97 -6.77
N LEU A 105 12.04 7.76 -6.26
CA LEU A 105 10.64 7.52 -6.52
C LEU A 105 10.14 8.07 -7.87
N MET A 106 10.75 9.13 -8.43
CA MET A 106 10.55 9.49 -9.85
C MET A 106 10.98 8.38 -10.82
N ASN A 107 11.97 7.57 -10.44
CA ASN A 107 12.47 6.45 -11.25
C ASN A 107 11.65 5.16 -11.09
N GLN A 108 10.64 5.14 -10.21
CA GLN A 108 9.75 3.99 -10.10
C GLN A 108 8.79 3.95 -11.29
N ARG A 109 8.75 2.80 -11.98
CA ARG A 109 7.96 2.61 -13.21
C ARG A 109 6.46 2.71 -12.97
N ASP A 110 5.99 2.43 -11.76
CA ASP A 110 4.58 2.38 -11.45
C ASP A 110 4.04 3.73 -10.92
N GLN A 111 2.93 4.19 -11.48
CA GLN A 111 2.26 5.44 -11.10
C GLN A 111 1.65 5.38 -9.69
N LEU A 112 1.19 4.22 -9.24
CA LEU A 112 0.68 3.97 -7.89
C LEU A 112 1.82 4.03 -6.87
N ALA A 113 2.93 3.36 -7.19
CA ALA A 113 4.14 3.44 -6.38
C ALA A 113 4.51 4.92 -6.22
N ARG A 114 4.60 5.68 -7.33
CA ARG A 114 4.85 7.15 -7.43
C ARG A 114 3.88 8.12 -6.76
N SER A 115 2.84 7.64 -6.10
CA SER A 115 1.77 8.52 -5.60
C SER A 115 1.30 8.18 -4.18
N LEU A 116 1.69 7.02 -3.65
CA LEU A 116 1.59 6.66 -2.23
C LEU A 116 2.33 7.62 -1.27
N TRP A 117 3.25 8.46 -1.76
CA TRP A 117 4.09 9.40 -0.99
C TRP A 117 3.36 10.66 -0.50
N ALA A 118 2.06 10.78 -0.75
CA ALA A 118 1.25 11.89 -0.26
C ALA A 118 0.75 11.70 1.18
N TYR A 119 1.04 10.55 1.80
CA TYR A 119 0.55 10.23 3.14
C TYR A 119 1.67 10.28 4.17
N THR A 120 1.86 11.45 4.75
CA THR A 120 2.49 11.70 6.06
C THR A 120 1.71 12.77 6.77
#